data_AF-A0A2S7WZR6-F1
#
_entry.id   AF-A0A2S7WZR6-F1
#
_cell.length_a   1.000
_cell.length_b   1.000
_cell.length_c   1.000
_cell.angle_alpha   90.00
_cell.angle_beta   90.00
_cell.angle_gamma   90.00
#
_symmetry.space_group_name_H-M   'P 1'
#
loop_
_entity.id
_entity.type
_entity.pdbx_description
1 polymer ?
#
loop_
_entity_poly.entity_id
_entity_poly.type
_entity_poly.pdbx_seq_one_letter_code
_entity_poly.pdbx_strand_id
1 'polypeptide(L)'
;MDSPTLEINEELFTEEVDSTFNKIISILRAEKIFPDSVQKQMLYSHLKAMVIRSHTHEPLPEVEIDMFDEISKSSHKLAEDVVNLFPTLAYEESYLLSVHFEVAKENELTEEFGA
;
A
#
# COMPACT_ATOMS: atom_id res chain seq x y z
N MET A 1 19.89 0.80 27.72
CA MET A 1 18.85 1.83 27.84
C MET A 1 17.69 1.27 27.06
N ASP A 2 16.74 0.69 27.78
CA ASP A 2 15.55 0.12 27.13
C ASP A 2 14.72 1.30 26.64
N SER A 3 14.67 1.49 25.31
CA SER A 3 13.70 2.39 24.71
C SER A 3 12.32 1.95 25.19
N PRO A 4 11.46 2.87 25.67
CA PRO A 4 10.08 2.51 25.92
C PRO A 4 9.47 2.20 24.55
N THR A 5 9.31 0.92 24.24
CA THR A 5 8.38 0.52 23.18
C THR A 5 7.05 1.08 23.61
N LEU A 6 6.62 2.20 22.99
CA LEU A 6 5.23 2.63 23.09
C LEU A 6 4.45 1.41 22.62
N GLU A 7 3.65 0.79 23.49
CA GLU A 7 2.64 -0.15 23.03
C GLU A 7 1.72 0.64 22.11
N ILE A 8 1.94 0.50 20.80
CA ILE A 8 1.08 1.10 19.80
C ILE A 8 -0.24 0.35 19.91
N ASN A 9 -1.26 1.00 20.45
CA ASN A 9 -2.60 0.47 20.36
C ASN A 9 -3.06 0.58 18.91
N GLU A 10 -2.84 -0.49 18.13
CA GLU A 10 -3.21 -0.58 16.73
C GLU A 10 -4.71 -0.31 16.49
N GLU A 11 -5.56 -0.54 17.50
CA GLU A 11 -7.00 -0.26 17.40
C GLU A 11 -7.28 1.24 17.21
N LEU A 12 -6.39 2.13 17.69
CA LEU A 12 -6.52 3.59 17.55
C LEU A 12 -6.57 4.04 16.09
N PHE A 13 -5.99 3.26 15.17
CA PHE A 13 -5.86 3.64 13.77
C PHE A 13 -6.84 2.89 12.86
N THR A 14 -7.66 1.98 13.39
CA THR A 14 -8.57 1.14 12.59
C THR A 14 -9.47 1.97 11.67
N GLU A 15 -10.06 3.06 12.17
CA GLU A 15 -10.94 3.92 11.36
C GLU A 15 -10.20 4.61 10.20
N GLU A 16 -8.96 5.04 10.42
CA GLU A 16 -8.12 5.65 9.38
C GLU A 16 -7.67 4.62 8.34
N VAL A 17 -7.31 3.42 8.78
CA VAL A 17 -6.98 2.30 7.89
C VAL A 17 -8.19 1.94 7.03
N ASP A 18 -9.36 1.77 7.62
CA ASP A 18 -10.58 1.39 6.91
C ASP A 18 -11.02 2.47 5.90
N SER A 19 -11.01 3.73 6.32
CA SER A 19 -11.39 4.85 5.44
C SER A 19 -10.40 5.02 4.28
N THR A 20 -9.09 4.90 4.55
CA THR A 20 -8.07 4.96 3.50
C THR A 20 -8.14 3.75 2.58
N PHE A 21 -8.35 2.55 3.11
CA PHE A 21 -8.52 1.34 2.32
C PHE A 21 -9.69 1.48 1.36
N ASN A 22 -10.84 1.95 1.84
CA ASN A 22 -12.02 2.19 0.99
C ASN A 22 -11.73 3.22 -0.11
N LYS A 23 -10.96 4.27 0.19
CA LYS A 23 -10.51 5.24 -0.80
C LYS A 23 -9.60 4.61 -1.86
N ILE A 24 -8.62 3.79 -1.45
CA ILE A 24 -7.73 3.06 -2.37
C ILE A 24 -8.56 2.14 -3.28
N ILE A 25 -9.48 1.35 -2.71
CA ILE A 25 -10.35 0.48 -3.52
C ILE A 25 -11.18 1.31 -4.52
N SER A 26 -11.65 2.51 -4.15
CA SER A 26 -12.34 3.39 -5.09
C SER A 26 -11.44 3.91 -6.21
N ILE A 27 -10.18 4.24 -5.91
CA ILE A 27 -9.18 4.68 -6.90
C ILE A 27 -8.88 3.54 -7.89
N LEU A 28 -8.58 2.34 -7.37
CA LEU A 28 -8.30 1.16 -8.19
C LEU A 28 -9.47 0.83 -9.13
N ARG A 29 -10.71 0.87 -8.62
CA ARG A 29 -11.90 0.66 -9.46
C ARG A 29 -12.06 1.69 -10.58
N ALA A 30 -11.67 2.95 -10.35
CA ALA A 30 -11.71 3.98 -11.39
C ALA A 30 -10.73 3.68 -12.54
N GLU A 31 -9.60 3.06 -12.21
CA GLU A 31 -8.60 2.55 -13.16
C GLU A 31 -8.90 1.13 -13.67
N LYS A 32 -10.09 0.60 -13.34
CA LYS A 32 -10.55 -0.76 -13.67
C LYS A 32 -9.66 -1.87 -13.11
N ILE A 33 -9.04 -1.65 -11.95
CA ILE A 33 -8.27 -2.64 -11.19
C ILE A 33 -9.13 -3.18 -10.04
N PHE A 34 -9.29 -4.50 -9.95
CA PHE A 34 -10.19 -5.22 -9.06
C PHE A 34 -9.42 -6.29 -8.28
N PRO A 35 -8.74 -5.93 -7.18
CA PRO A 35 -8.03 -6.91 -6.38
C PRO A 35 -8.97 -7.98 -5.82
N ASP A 36 -8.55 -9.24 -5.80
CA ASP A 36 -9.30 -10.35 -5.20
C ASP A 36 -9.33 -10.26 -3.66
N SER A 37 -9.91 -11.25 -2.97
CA SER A 37 -9.98 -11.24 -1.51
C SER A 37 -8.61 -11.33 -0.81
N VAL A 38 -7.67 -12.10 -1.37
CA VAL A 38 -6.33 -12.29 -0.82
C VAL A 38 -5.50 -11.03 -1.04
N GLN A 39 -5.55 -10.47 -2.24
CA GLN A 39 -4.88 -9.22 -2.60
C GLN A 39 -5.40 -8.05 -1.75
N LYS A 40 -6.71 -7.97 -1.51
CA LYS A 40 -7.30 -6.99 -0.57
C LYS A 40 -6.77 -7.15 0.85
N GLN A 41 -6.66 -8.38 1.35
CA GLN A 41 -6.13 -8.64 2.68
C GLN A 41 -4.66 -8.22 2.80
N MET A 42 -3.85 -8.53 1.78
CA MET A 42 -2.43 -8.15 1.74
C MET A 42 -2.26 -6.62 1.67
N LEU A 43 -3.03 -5.95 0.81
CA LEU A 43 -3.06 -4.49 0.73
C LEU A 43 -3.48 -3.85 2.05
N TYR A 44 -4.51 -4.39 2.72
CA TYR A 44 -4.97 -3.87 4.02
C TYR A 44 -3.89 -4.00 5.09
N SER A 45 -3.20 -5.15 5.15
CA SER A 45 -2.08 -5.37 6.08
C SER A 45 -0.94 -4.37 5.84
N HIS A 46 -0.57 -4.16 4.58
CA HIS A 46 0.44 -3.18 4.20
C HIS A 46 0.03 -1.75 4.60
N LEU A 47 -1.20 -1.35 4.26
CA LEU A 47 -1.74 -0.04 4.60
C LEU A 47 -1.78 0.21 6.10
N LYS A 48 -2.14 -0.81 6.90
CA LYS A 48 -2.10 -0.70 8.36
C LYS A 48 -0.70 -0.34 8.85
N ALA A 49 0.33 -0.96 8.30
CA ALA A 49 1.71 -0.66 8.64
C ALA A 49 2.11 0.76 8.19
N MET A 50 1.68 1.21 7.01
CA MET A 50 1.88 2.60 6.54
C MET A 50 1.23 3.62 7.48
N VAL A 51 -0.04 3.41 7.87
CA VAL A 51 -0.76 4.32 8.78
C VAL A 51 -0.03 4.40 10.10
N ILE A 52 0.36 3.27 10.69
CA ILE A 52 1.12 3.25 11.94
C ILE A 52 2.43 4.04 11.80
N ARG A 53 3.24 3.78 10.75
CA ARG A 53 4.49 4.52 10.49
C ARG A 53 4.27 6.01 10.30
N SER A 54 3.16 6.41 9.68
CA SER A 54 2.83 7.82 9.47
C SER A 54 2.62 8.59 10.79
N HIS A 55 2.19 7.90 11.85
CA HIS A 55 2.02 8.47 13.19
C HIS A 55 3.27 8.31 14.08
N THR A 56 3.94 7.16 13.99
CA THR A 56 5.09 6.84 14.85
C THR A 56 6.41 7.40 14.33
N HIS A 57 6.47 7.77 13.05
CA HIS A 57 7.69 8.18 12.36
C HIS A 57 8.77 7.08 12.37
N GLU A 58 8.36 5.82 12.51
CA GLU A 58 9.25 4.69 12.35
C GLU A 58 9.81 4.67 10.92
N PRO A 59 11.14 4.49 10.77
CA PRO A 59 11.76 4.51 9.46
C PRO A 59 11.29 3.32 8.62
N LEU A 60 11.21 3.53 7.31
CA LEU A 60 11.10 2.41 6.38
C LEU A 60 12.39 1.59 6.41
N PRO A 61 12.33 0.25 6.34
CA PRO A 61 13.50 -0.57 6.06
C PRO A 61 14.21 -0.11 4.76
N GLU A 62 15.49 -0.42 4.64
CA GLU A 62 16.22 -0.15 3.39
C GLU A 62 15.58 -0.93 2.23
N VAL A 63 15.28 -0.23 1.14
CA VAL A 63 14.63 -0.79 -0.05
C VAL A 63 15.53 -0.59 -1.25
N GLU A 64 15.81 -1.67 -1.97
CA GLU A 64 16.55 -1.66 -3.24
C GLU A 64 15.59 -1.29 -4.38
N ILE A 65 15.64 -0.03 -4.84
CA ILE A 65 14.66 0.53 -5.81
C ILE A 65 14.72 -0.18 -7.18
N ASP A 66 15.86 -0.71 -7.57
CA ASP A 66 16.04 -1.47 -8.81
C ASP A 66 15.23 -2.78 -8.83
N MET A 67 14.82 -3.30 -7.67
CA MET A 67 13.89 -4.44 -7.60
C MET A 67 12.50 -4.12 -8.17
N PHE A 68 12.17 -2.85 -8.39
CA PHE A 68 10.85 -2.38 -8.85
C PHE A 68 10.85 -1.95 -10.33
N ASP A 69 11.94 -2.19 -11.07
CA ASP A 69 12.07 -1.78 -12.48
C ASP A 69 11.02 -2.41 -13.40
N GLU A 70 10.47 -3.57 -13.02
CA GLU A 70 9.41 -4.26 -13.77
C GLU A 70 8.00 -3.72 -13.44
N ILE A 71 7.85 -2.93 -12.38
CA ILE A 71 6.56 -2.35 -12.01
C ILE A 71 6.14 -1.30 -13.05
N SER A 72 4.89 -1.37 -13.49
CA SER A 72 4.40 -0.42 -14.48
C SER A 72 4.31 0.99 -13.88
N LYS A 73 4.63 1.99 -14.71
CA LYS A 73 4.53 3.42 -14.32
C LYS A 73 3.13 3.79 -13.81
N SER A 74 2.08 3.13 -14.31
CA SER A 74 0.72 3.34 -13.83
C SER A 74 0.55 2.88 -12.38
N SER A 75 1.05 1.70 -12.02
CA SER A 75 0.94 1.17 -10.66
C SER A 75 1.77 1.98 -9.69
N HIS A 76 2.99 2.37 -10.09
CA HIS A 76 3.81 3.27 -9.30
C HIS A 76 3.13 4.62 -9.07
N LYS A 77 2.54 5.20 -10.12
CA LYS A 77 1.84 6.49 -10.00
C LYS A 77 0.65 6.43 -9.04
N LEU A 78 -0.13 5.35 -9.09
CA LEU A 78 -1.23 5.15 -8.14
C LEU A 78 -0.71 5.02 -6.70
N ALA A 79 0.41 4.34 -6.50
CA ALA A 79 1.04 4.22 -5.19
C ALA A 79 1.54 5.56 -4.67
N GLU A 80 2.17 6.38 -5.52
CA GLU A 80 2.54 7.76 -5.16
C GLU A 80 1.33 8.58 -4.70
N ASP A 81 0.21 8.51 -5.42
CA ASP A 81 -1.01 9.27 -5.08
C ASP A 81 -1.58 8.87 -3.72
N VAL A 82 -1.42 7.60 -3.33
CA VAL A 82 -1.80 7.11 -1.99
C VAL A 82 -0.80 7.53 -0.93
N VAL A 83 0.51 7.38 -1.18
CA VAL A 83 1.57 7.80 -0.22
C VAL A 83 1.50 9.30 0.04
N ASN A 84 1.17 10.11 -0.96
CA ASN A 84 0.98 11.56 -0.82
C ASN A 84 -0.18 11.95 0.13
N LEU A 85 -1.04 11.00 0.54
CA LEU A 85 -2.03 11.23 1.60
C LEU A 85 -1.39 11.28 2.99
N PHE A 86 -0.15 10.79 3.13
CA PHE A 86 0.60 10.69 4.37
C PHE A 86 1.88 11.54 4.29
N PRO A 87 1.84 12.82 4.70
CA PRO A 87 2.99 13.74 4.54
C PRO A 87 4.26 13.31 5.31
N THR A 88 4.13 12.40 6.26
CA THR A 88 5.21 11.90 7.12
C THR A 88 5.86 10.63 6.60
N LEU A 89 5.28 9.98 5.58
CA LEU A 89 5.85 8.76 5.00
C LEU A 89 6.99 9.06 4.02
N ALA A 90 7.94 8.14 3.99
CA ALA A 90 9.02 8.14 3.01
C ALA A 90 8.44 7.91 1.60
N TYR A 91 9.02 8.56 0.59
CA TYR A 91 8.59 8.36 -0.80
C TYR A 91 8.74 6.89 -1.23
N GLU A 92 9.72 6.20 -0.66
CA GLU A 92 10.08 4.82 -0.93
C GLU A 92 8.93 3.83 -0.63
N GLU A 93 7.96 4.21 0.21
CA GLU A 93 6.72 3.45 0.42
C GLU A 93 5.93 3.26 -0.87
N SER A 94 6.05 4.19 -1.83
CA SER A 94 5.35 4.11 -3.11
C SER A 94 5.81 2.91 -3.92
N TYR A 95 7.10 2.56 -3.87
CA TYR A 95 7.63 1.37 -4.53
C TYR A 95 7.03 0.10 -3.91
N LEU A 96 7.00 -0.01 -2.59
CA LEU A 96 6.44 -1.19 -1.92
C LEU A 96 4.94 -1.33 -2.18
N LEU A 97 4.20 -0.23 -2.07
CA LEU A 97 2.75 -0.22 -2.30
C LEU A 97 2.40 -0.53 -3.76
N SER A 98 3.24 -0.10 -4.71
CA SER A 98 3.02 -0.31 -6.15
C SER A 98 2.93 -1.80 -6.53
N VAL A 99 3.61 -2.68 -5.79
CA VAL A 99 3.56 -4.14 -6.01
C VAL A 99 2.13 -4.66 -5.84
N HIS A 100 1.38 -4.16 -4.84
CA HIS A 100 -0.01 -4.56 -4.64
C HIS A 100 -0.91 -4.17 -5.81
N PHE A 101 -0.62 -3.03 -6.45
CA PHE A 101 -1.39 -2.54 -7.59
C PHE A 101 -1.01 -3.27 -8.89
N GLU A 102 0.27 -3.57 -9.09
CA GLU A 102 0.71 -4.36 -10.25
C GLU A 102 0.14 -5.77 -10.21
N VAL A 103 0.26 -6.47 -9.08
CA VAL A 103 -0.26 -7.84 -8.94
C VAL A 103 -1.78 -7.89 -9.13
N ALA A 104 -2.52 -6.90 -8.63
CA ALA A 104 -3.96 -6.82 -8.86
C ALA A 104 -4.31 -6.59 -10.33
N LYS A 105 -3.54 -5.75 -11.02
CA LYS A 105 -3.73 -5.43 -12.44
C LYS A 105 -3.36 -6.62 -13.35
N GLU A 106 -2.29 -7.36 -13.05
CA GLU A 106 -1.91 -8.54 -13.83
C GLU A 106 -2.90 -9.70 -13.69
N ASN A 107 -3.52 -9.84 -12.51
CA ASN A 107 -4.55 -10.85 -12.30
C ASN A 107 -5.74 -10.67 -13.24
N GLU A 108 -6.14 -9.42 -13.52
CA GLU A 108 -7.20 -9.13 -14.49
C GLU A 108 -6.82 -9.49 -15.92
N LEU A 109 -5.57 -9.23 -16.32
CA LEU A 109 -5.10 -9.63 -17.65
C LEU A 109 -5.16 -11.15 -17.79
N THR A 110 -4.83 -11.88 -16.72
CA THR A 110 -4.86 -13.35 -16.73
C THR A 110 -6.30 -13.89 -16.77
N GLU A 111 -7.26 -13.24 -16.12
CA GLU A 111 -8.68 -13.58 -16.19
C GLU A 111 -9.36 -13.16 -17.52
N GLU A 112 -8.98 -12.03 -18.12
CA GLU A 112 -9.51 -11.57 -19.42
C GLU A 112 -9.04 -12.42 -20.60
N PHE A 113 -7.83 -13.00 -20.53
CA PHE A 113 -7.28 -13.84 -21.59
C PHE A 113 -7.64 -15.34 -21.49
N GLY A 114 -8.43 -15.73 -20.49
CA GLY A 114 -9.01 -17.07 -20.39
C GLY A 114 -7.97 -18.16 -20.09
N ALA A 115 -7.96 -18.62 -18.84
CA ALA A 115 -7.56 -20.00 -18.55
C ALA A 115 -8.46 -21.01 -19.28
#